data_AF-A0A1B6KRD6-F1
#
_entry.id   AF-A0A1B6KRD6-F1
#
_cell.length_a   1.000
_cell.length_b   1.000
_cell.length_c   1.000
_cell.angle_alpha   90.00
_cell.angle_beta   90.00
_cell.angle_gamma   90.00
#
_symmetry.space_group_name_H-M   'P 1'
#
loop_
_entity.id
_entity.type
_entity.pdbx_description
1 polymer ?
#
loop_
_entity_poly.entity_id
_entity_poly.type
_entity_poly.pdbx_seq_one_letter_code
_entity_poly.pdbx_strand_id
1 'polypeptide(L)'
;SEKFAKAKLAFARIVRQLVVTAMYLYVLAESLVVVAGVSVLMLIDFGNIFPCPTSDIRKMVPELLGLHAIGLACKLKGLPSELSPEQKTKLVSLMPVDSTVKATFEAEHENYYIINIPTVIASLMS
;
A
#
# COMPACT_ATOMS: atom_id res chain seq x y z
N SER A 1 17.39 14.04 -2.91
CA SER A 1 18.35 13.57 -3.94
C SER A 1 17.58 13.14 -5.16
N GLU A 2 18.16 13.30 -6.35
CA GLU A 2 17.57 12.99 -7.68
C GLU A 2 17.00 11.56 -7.80
N LYS A 3 17.43 10.65 -6.91
CA LYS A 3 16.92 9.28 -6.75
C LYS A 3 15.46 9.23 -6.25
N PHE A 4 15.05 10.13 -5.35
CA PHE A 4 13.66 10.23 -4.88
C PHE A 4 12.69 10.74 -5.96
N ALA A 5 13.19 11.52 -6.93
CA ALA A 5 12.38 12.05 -8.02
C ALA A 5 12.13 11.02 -9.14
N LYS A 6 13.05 10.07 -9.34
CA LYS A 6 12.89 9.00 -10.33
C LYS A 6 11.99 7.86 -9.85
N ALA A 7 12.00 7.53 -8.55
CA ALA A 7 11.06 6.59 -7.93
C ALA A 7 9.59 7.02 -8.07
N LYS A 8 9.33 8.34 -8.12
CA LYS A 8 8.01 8.92 -8.35
C LYS A 8 7.45 8.71 -9.76
N LEU A 9 8.31 8.45 -10.75
CA LEU A 9 7.93 8.36 -12.16
C LEU A 9 7.69 6.91 -12.61
N ALA A 10 8.22 5.91 -11.89
CA ALA A 10 8.02 4.49 -12.19
C ALA A 10 6.63 3.98 -11.80
N PHE A 11 5.98 4.61 -10.81
CA PHE A 11 4.60 4.27 -10.38
C PHE A 11 3.52 4.79 -11.34
N ALA A 12 3.91 5.61 -12.34
CA ALA A 12 3.01 6.16 -13.34
C ALA A 12 2.89 5.21 -14.55
N ARG A 13 2.41 3.98 -14.33
CA ARG A 13 1.93 3.12 -15.42
C ARG A 13 0.54 2.57 -15.06
N ILE A 14 -0.46 3.35 -15.50
CA ILE A 14 -1.89 3.04 -15.57
C ILE A 14 -2.58 2.85 -14.20
N VAL A 15 -2.50 3.84 -13.32
CA VAL A 15 -3.41 3.90 -12.17
C VAL A 15 -4.67 4.67 -12.60
N ARG A 16 -5.80 3.98 -12.75
CA ARG A 16 -7.11 4.65 -12.84
C ARG A 16 -7.51 5.07 -11.43
N GLN A 17 -7.12 6.27 -11.02
CA GLN A 17 -7.42 6.81 -9.70
C GLN A 17 -8.93 7.07 -9.55
N LEU A 18 -9.54 6.42 -8.56
CA LEU A 18 -10.91 6.61 -8.13
C LEU A 18 -10.91 7.18 -6.71
N VAL A 19 -11.96 7.95 -6.37
CA VAL A 19 -12.18 8.43 -5.00
C VAL A 19 -13.27 7.60 -4.35
N VAL A 20 -13.03 7.20 -3.10
CA VAL A 20 -14.08 6.66 -2.23
C VAL A 20 -14.43 7.71 -1.18
N THR A 21 -15.72 8.06 -1.07
CA THR A 21 -16.23 8.97 -0.03
C THR A 21 -16.58 8.20 1.24
N ALA A 22 -15.58 7.93 2.08
CA ALA A 22 -15.82 7.50 3.46
C ALA A 22 -16.06 8.75 4.35
N MET A 23 -17.28 9.28 4.28
CA MET A 23 -17.90 10.43 5.00
C MET A 23 -17.13 11.77 5.12
N TYR A 24 -15.79 11.83 5.20
CA TYR A 24 -15.00 13.08 5.32
C TYR A 24 -13.57 13.03 4.77
N LEU A 25 -13.07 11.90 4.22
CA LEU A 25 -11.70 11.79 3.71
C LEU A 25 -11.67 11.25 2.26
N TYR A 26 -11.04 11.99 1.35
CA TYR A 26 -10.75 11.54 -0.01
C TYR A 26 -9.60 10.54 0.04
N VAL A 27 -9.84 9.31 -0.38
CA VAL A 27 -8.79 8.28 -0.48
C VAL A 27 -8.64 7.86 -1.92
N LEU A 28 -7.38 7.80 -2.38
CA LEU A 28 -7.08 7.27 -3.70
C LEU A 28 -7.35 5.76 -3.69
N ALA A 29 -8.12 5.30 -4.67
CA ALA A 29 -8.47 3.89 -4.82
C ALA A 29 -8.30 3.40 -6.26
N GLU A 30 -7.98 2.12 -6.40
CA GLU A 30 -7.97 1.41 -7.69
C GLU A 30 -9.03 0.31 -7.69
N SER A 31 -9.83 0.25 -8.74
CA SER A 31 -10.81 -0.83 -8.90
C SER A 31 -10.15 -2.06 -9.50
N LEU A 32 -10.17 -3.16 -8.73
CA LEU A 32 -9.56 -4.43 -9.10
C LEU A 32 -10.52 -5.31 -9.91
N VAL A 33 -11.76 -5.43 -9.42
CA VAL A 33 -12.82 -6.27 -10.00
C VAL A 33 -14.18 -5.63 -9.77
N VAL A 34 -15.09 -5.77 -10.74
CA VAL A 34 -16.49 -5.35 -10.60
C VAL A 34 -17.41 -6.56 -10.81
N VAL A 35 -18.25 -6.87 -9.83
CA VAL A 35 -19.25 -7.95 -9.90
C VAL A 35 -20.60 -7.42 -9.44
N ALA A 36 -21.61 -7.50 -10.31
CA ALA A 36 -23.01 -7.18 -9.99
C ALA A 36 -23.22 -5.81 -9.29
N GLY A 37 -22.51 -4.76 -9.73
CA GLY A 37 -22.62 -3.41 -9.15
C GLY A 37 -21.82 -3.20 -7.85
N VAL A 38 -21.02 -4.19 -7.44
CA VAL A 38 -20.03 -4.07 -6.36
C VAL A 38 -18.64 -4.05 -6.97
N SER A 39 -17.81 -3.10 -6.56
CA SER A 39 -16.40 -3.04 -6.91
C SER A 39 -15.53 -3.47 -5.73
N VAL A 40 -14.50 -4.27 -6.01
CA VAL A 40 -13.40 -4.51 -5.07
C VAL A 40 -12.35 -3.44 -5.32
N LEU A 41 -12.06 -2.64 -4.30
CA LEU A 41 -11.14 -1.51 -4.37
C LEU A 41 -9.90 -1.76 -3.52
N MET A 42 -8.73 -1.34 -4.02
CA MET A 42 -7.52 -1.15 -3.22
C MET A 42 -7.36 0.33 -2.89
N LEU A 43 -7.31 0.70 -1.61
CA LEU A 43 -6.98 2.06 -1.19
C LEU A 43 -5.47 2.25 -1.28
N ILE A 44 -4.98 2.94 -2.30
CA ILE A 44 -3.53 3.00 -2.60
C ILE A 44 -2.74 3.78 -1.54
N ASP A 45 -3.41 4.61 -0.75
CA ASP A 45 -2.81 5.35 0.37
C ASP A 45 -2.58 4.48 1.62
N PHE A 46 -3.37 3.41 1.78
CA PHE A 46 -3.38 2.59 2.99
C PHE A 46 -3.05 1.10 2.74
N GLY A 47 -3.12 0.66 1.48
CA GLY A 47 -2.87 -0.72 1.05
C GLY A 47 -4.00 -1.71 1.35
N ASN A 48 -5.11 -1.30 1.97
CA ASN A 48 -6.22 -2.19 2.25
C ASN A 48 -7.11 -2.43 1.02
N ILE A 49 -7.66 -3.64 0.93
CA ILE A 49 -8.61 -4.04 -0.11
C ILE A 49 -9.97 -4.25 0.53
N PHE A 50 -11.03 -3.72 -0.09
CA PHE A 50 -12.39 -3.86 0.43
C PHE A 50 -13.42 -3.77 -0.70
N PRO A 51 -14.59 -4.43 -0.54
CA PRO A 51 -15.71 -4.27 -1.46
C PRO A 51 -16.50 -2.99 -1.15
N CYS A 52 -16.98 -2.29 -2.19
CA CYS A 52 -17.95 -1.21 -2.06
C CYS A 52 -18.94 -1.19 -3.24
N PRO A 53 -20.17 -0.67 -3.07
CA PRO A 53 -21.06 -0.38 -4.18
C PRO A 53 -20.41 0.55 -5.21
N THR A 54 -20.63 0.31 -6.51
CA THR A 54 -20.17 1.24 -7.57
C THR A 54 -20.79 2.63 -7.44
N SER A 55 -21.98 2.70 -6.82
CA SER A 55 -22.68 3.95 -6.51
C SER A 55 -21.94 4.86 -5.53
N ASP A 56 -20.98 4.32 -4.79
CA ASP A 56 -20.20 5.08 -3.79
C ASP A 56 -18.87 5.57 -4.35
N ILE A 57 -18.54 5.15 -5.56
CA ILE A 57 -17.33 5.55 -6.28
C ILE A 57 -17.59 6.90 -6.96
N ARG A 58 -16.60 7.80 -6.83
CA ARG A 58 -16.61 9.10 -7.49
C ARG A 58 -15.36 9.24 -8.37
N LYS A 59 -15.51 9.97 -9.47
CA LYS A 59 -14.35 10.35 -10.29
C LYS A 59 -13.46 11.27 -9.47
N MET A 60 -12.16 11.03 -9.52
CA MET A 60 -11.19 11.92 -8.90
C MET A 60 -11.22 13.31 -9.58
N VAL A 61 -11.18 14.35 -8.76
CA VAL A 61 -11.06 15.73 -9.25
C VAL A 61 -9.62 15.98 -9.73
N PRO A 62 -9.41 16.76 -10.81
CA PRO A 62 -8.09 16.96 -11.41
C PRO A 62 -7.01 17.44 -10.44
N GLU A 63 -7.38 18.24 -9.45
CA GLU A 63 -6.49 18.80 -8.43
C GLU A 63 -5.83 17.73 -7.57
N LEU A 64 -6.50 16.59 -7.39
CA LEU A 64 -5.99 15.45 -6.61
C LEU A 64 -5.19 14.47 -7.47
N LEU A 65 -5.30 14.50 -8.80
CA LEU A 65 -4.56 13.59 -9.70
C LEU A 65 -3.04 13.78 -9.64
N GLY A 66 -2.60 14.98 -9.23
CA GLY A 66 -1.17 15.28 -9.05
C GLY A 66 -0.60 14.78 -7.72
N LEU A 67 -1.44 14.30 -6.81
CA LEU A 67 -0.98 13.76 -5.52
C LEU A 67 -0.41 12.35 -5.72
N HIS A 68 0.75 12.11 -5.12
CA HIS A 68 1.30 10.77 -5.07
C HIS A 68 0.57 9.96 -4.02
N ALA A 69 0.33 8.68 -4.31
CA ALA A 69 -0.06 7.71 -3.29
C ALA A 69 0.95 7.75 -2.13
N ILE A 70 0.44 7.78 -0.90
CA ILE A 70 1.32 7.79 0.30
C ILE A 70 1.67 6.37 0.75
N GLY A 71 0.89 5.37 0.34
CA GLY A 71 1.16 3.96 0.61
C GLY A 71 2.28 3.43 -0.28
N LEU A 72 3.21 2.69 0.33
CA LEU A 72 4.30 2.04 -0.38
C LEU A 72 4.18 0.53 -0.24
N ALA A 73 4.01 -0.18 -1.36
CA ALA A 73 4.08 -1.64 -1.38
C ALA A 73 5.51 -2.09 -1.02
N CYS A 74 5.65 -2.93 0.01
CA CYS A 74 6.93 -3.33 0.55
C CYS A 74 7.01 -4.83 0.80
N LYS A 75 8.21 -5.39 0.69
CA LYS A 75 8.56 -6.73 1.18
C LYS A 75 9.72 -6.61 2.17
N LEU A 76 9.65 -7.36 3.26
CA LEU A 76 10.72 -7.42 4.24
C LEU A 76 11.87 -8.29 3.72
N LYS A 77 13.09 -7.76 3.81
CA LYS A 77 14.32 -8.45 3.43
C LYS A 77 14.42 -9.80 4.16
N GLY A 78 14.71 -10.85 3.40
CA GLY A 78 14.98 -12.19 3.94
C GLY A 78 13.74 -12.97 4.38
N LEU A 79 12.54 -12.40 4.29
CA LEU A 79 11.30 -13.14 4.52
C LEU A 79 10.80 -13.82 3.24
N PRO A 80 10.18 -15.00 3.34
CA PRO A 80 9.51 -15.65 2.21
C PRO A 80 8.31 -14.81 1.75
N SER A 81 7.83 -15.11 0.53
CA SER A 81 6.62 -14.46 -0.02
C SER A 81 5.37 -14.75 0.79
N GLU A 82 5.33 -15.90 1.48
CA GLU A 82 4.21 -16.32 2.33
C GLU A 82 4.74 -16.68 3.71
N LEU A 83 4.14 -16.05 4.73
CA LEU A 83 4.42 -16.32 6.14
C LEU A 83 3.39 -17.31 6.71
N SER A 84 3.81 -18.16 7.64
CA SER A 84 2.90 -19.01 8.41
C SER A 84 1.94 -18.16 9.27
N PRO A 85 0.79 -18.71 9.71
CA PRO A 85 -0.13 -18.00 10.61
C PRO A 85 0.54 -17.46 11.89
N GLU A 86 1.48 -18.22 12.45
CA GLU A 86 2.25 -17.86 13.65
C GLU A 86 3.20 -16.69 13.36
N GLN A 87 3.90 -16.74 12.23
CA GLN A 87 4.78 -15.65 11.78
C GLN A 87 3.99 -14.38 11.48
N LYS A 88 2.80 -14.48 10.87
CA LYS A 88 1.88 -13.35 10.65
C LYS A 88 1.47 -12.71 11.97
N THR A 89 1.08 -13.52 12.96
CA THR A 89 0.70 -13.04 14.29
C THR A 89 1.88 -12.34 15.00
N LYS A 90 3.07 -12.94 14.94
CA LYS A 90 4.29 -12.36 15.51
C LYS A 90 4.66 -11.05 14.82
N LEU A 91 4.59 -10.98 13.49
CA LEU A 91 4.83 -9.75 12.72
C LEU A 91 3.88 -8.62 13.15
N VAL A 92 2.58 -8.90 13.31
CA VAL A 92 1.60 -7.91 13.79
C VAL A 92 1.93 -7.42 15.20
N SER A 93 2.37 -8.30 16.11
CA SER A 93 2.78 -7.89 17.46
C SER A 93 4.03 -7.00 17.50
N LEU A 94 4.93 -7.15 16.52
CA LEU A 94 6.17 -6.37 16.42
C LEU A 94 5.95 -4.98 15.80
N MET A 95 4.81 -4.77 15.14
CA MET A 95 4.42 -3.52 14.51
C MET A 95 3.01 -3.13 14.97
N PRO A 96 2.85 -2.78 16.26
CA PRO A 96 1.55 -2.40 16.79
C PRO A 96 1.02 -1.13 16.10
N VAL A 97 -0.30 -0.99 16.11
CA VAL A 97 -1.00 0.21 15.63
C VAL A 97 -0.42 1.45 16.33
N ASP A 98 -0.30 2.55 15.60
CA ASP A 98 0.24 3.84 16.06
C ASP A 98 1.71 3.82 16.49
N SER A 99 2.47 2.78 16.12
CA SER A 99 3.93 2.77 16.30
C SER A 99 4.66 3.29 15.06
N THR A 100 5.79 3.94 15.29
CA THR A 100 6.72 4.34 14.22
C THR A 100 7.88 3.37 14.19
N VAL A 101 8.14 2.82 13.00
CA VAL A 101 9.25 1.90 12.75
C VAL A 101 10.21 2.52 11.74
N LYS A 102 11.51 2.41 12.00
CA LYS A 102 12.54 2.82 11.05
C LYS A 102 12.83 1.68 10.07
N ALA A 103 12.71 1.97 8.79
CA ALA A 103 13.03 1.05 7.71
C ALA A 103 14.12 1.63 6.80
N THR A 104 14.97 0.77 6.25
CA THR A 104 15.92 1.13 5.18
C THR A 104 15.49 0.50 3.87
N PHE A 105 15.62 1.25 2.77
CA PHE A 105 15.37 0.75 1.42
C PHE A 105 16.62 0.03 0.90
N GLU A 106 16.47 -1.24 0.55
CA GLU A 106 17.57 -2.09 0.09
C GLU A 106 17.54 -2.26 -1.44
N ALA A 107 16.35 -2.37 -2.02
CA ALA A 107 16.15 -2.47 -3.46
C ALA A 107 14.79 -1.90 -3.88
N GLU A 108 14.72 -1.44 -5.12
CA GLU A 108 13.51 -0.98 -5.80
C GLU A 108 13.17 -1.97 -6.91
N HIS A 109 11.90 -2.36 -6.98
CA HIS A 109 11.33 -3.14 -8.07
C HIS A 109 10.17 -2.36 -8.69
N GLU A 110 9.65 -2.83 -9.82
CA GLU A 110 8.59 -2.15 -10.58
C GLU A 110 7.37 -1.80 -9.72
N ASN A 111 6.94 -2.70 -8.82
CA ASN A 111 5.70 -2.55 -8.06
C ASN A 111 5.87 -2.57 -6.53
N TYR A 112 7.10 -2.72 -6.02
CA TYR A 112 7.35 -2.78 -4.58
C TYR A 112 8.80 -2.47 -4.22
N TYR A 113 9.04 -2.18 -2.95
CA TYR A 113 10.38 -2.00 -2.40
C TYR A 113 10.78 -3.19 -1.53
N ILE A 114 12.06 -3.57 -1.57
CA ILE A 114 12.65 -4.40 -0.51
C ILE A 114 13.09 -3.47 0.61
N ILE A 115 12.50 -3.64 1.78
CA ILE A 115 12.84 -2.87 2.97
C ILE A 115 13.46 -3.77 4.04
N ASN A 116 14.34 -3.20 4.84
CA ASN A 116 14.93 -3.85 5.99
C ASN A 116 14.48 -3.12 7.26
N ILE A 117 13.92 -3.90 8.19
CA ILE A 117 13.56 -3.45 9.53
C ILE A 117 14.30 -4.36 10.50
N PRO A 118 15.51 -3.98 10.96
CA PRO A 118 16.39 -4.88 11.70
C PRO A 118 15.74 -5.50 12.95
N THR A 119 14.96 -4.72 13.69
CA THR A 119 14.26 -5.17 14.90
C THR A 119 13.23 -6.25 14.60
N VAL A 120 12.46 -6.08 13.52
CA VAL A 120 11.40 -7.03 13.12
C VAL A 120 12.01 -8.32 12.57
N ILE A 121 13.03 -8.22 11.72
CA ILE A 121 13.68 -9.39 11.11
C ILE A 121 14.38 -10.24 12.19
N ALA A 122 15.14 -9.60 13.09
CA ALA A 122 15.81 -10.30 14.19
C ALA A 122 14.81 -11.06 15.09
N SER A 123 13.68 -10.43 15.41
CA SER A 123 12.65 -11.07 16.24
C SER A 123 11.86 -12.15 15.49
N LEU A 124 11.64 -12.05 14.18
CA LEU A 124 10.90 -13.08 13.42
C LEU A 124 11.73 -14.33 13.15
N MET A 125 13.04 -14.18 12.98
CA MET A 125 13.96 -15.29 12.66
C MET A 125 14.54 -15.99 13.91
N SER A 126 14.26 -15.46 15.11
CA SER A 126 14.51 -16.13 16.40
C SER A 126 13.34 -17.01 16.81
#